data_AF-A0A2G9RVX4-F1
#
_entry.id   AF-A0A2G9RVX4-F1
#
_cell.length_a   1.000
_cell.length_b   1.000
_cell.length_c   1.000
_cell.angle_alpha   90.00
_cell.angle_beta   90.00
_cell.angle_gamma   90.00
#
_symmetry.space_group_name_H-M   'P 1'
#
loop_
_entity.id
_entity.type
_entity.pdbx_description
1 polymer ?
#
loop_
_entity_poly.entity_id
_entity_poly.type
_entity_poly.pdbx_seq_one_letter_code
_entity_poly.pdbx_strand_id
1 'polypeptide(L)'
;MFIFIFLFLKALDSIRTIEELARHLRKHQGLRNILPITTAKVPIVKFYHVRSGLEGDISLYNTLALHNTRLLASYAAIDPRVKYLCYIMKVFTKVCDIGDASRGSLSSYAYTLMVLYFLQQRDPPVIPVLQEVRQLA
;
A
#
# COMPACT_ATOMS: atom_id res chain seq x y z
N MET A 1 -4.81 -8.01 3.52
CA MET A 1 -3.35 -7.87 3.62
C MET A 1 -2.85 -7.85 2.19
N PHE A 2 -2.50 -6.67 1.65
CA PHE A 2 -1.94 -6.58 0.30
C PHE A 2 -0.47 -6.97 0.40
N ILE A 3 -0.07 -8.06 -0.25
CA ILE A 3 1.32 -8.50 -0.30
C ILE A 3 1.96 -7.73 -1.46
N PHE A 4 2.78 -6.74 -1.13
CA PHE A 4 3.61 -6.06 -2.12
C PHE A 4 4.99 -6.73 -2.14
N ILE A 5 5.36 -7.31 -3.29
CA ILE A 5 6.70 -7.81 -3.56
C ILE A 5 7.42 -6.74 -4.39
N PHE A 6 8.57 -6.24 -3.91
CA PHE A 6 9.35 -5.20 -4.58
C PHE A 6 10.76 -5.72 -4.90
N LEU A 7 11.19 -5.58 -6.15
CA LEU A 7 12.52 -5.96 -6.64
C LEU A 7 13.40 -4.71 -6.90
N PHE A 8 14.71 -4.85 -6.74
CA PHE A 8 15.73 -3.79 -6.75
C PHE A 8 16.66 -3.94 -7.98
N LEU A 9 16.91 -2.87 -8.76
CA LEU A 9 17.72 -2.80 -10.01
C LEU A 9 17.81 -1.33 -10.55
N LYS A 10 18.86 -0.59 -10.21
CA LYS A 10 19.03 0.82 -10.62
C LYS A 10 19.08 1.00 -12.16
N ALA A 11 18.52 2.11 -12.63
CA ALA A 11 18.65 2.69 -13.98
C ALA A 11 18.05 1.86 -15.14
N LEU A 12 16.77 1.54 -15.05
CA LEU A 12 16.03 0.99 -16.19
C LEU A 12 14.89 1.92 -16.61
N ASP A 13 14.62 1.93 -17.90
CA ASP A 13 13.34 2.39 -18.45
C ASP A 13 12.23 1.58 -17.75
N SER A 14 11.56 2.22 -16.79
CA SER A 14 10.63 1.56 -15.87
C SER A 14 9.46 0.94 -16.62
N ILE A 15 9.08 1.54 -17.76
CA ILE A 15 8.06 1.02 -18.66
C ILE A 15 8.54 -0.28 -19.29
N ARG A 16 9.70 -0.29 -19.93
CA ARG A 16 10.27 -1.50 -20.56
C ARG A 16 10.45 -2.64 -19.56
N THR A 17 10.89 -2.31 -18.35
CA THR A 17 11.10 -3.30 -17.28
C THR A 17 9.78 -3.91 -16.81
N ILE A 18 8.72 -3.10 -16.68
CA ILE A 18 7.37 -3.58 -16.36
C ILE A 18 6.82 -4.49 -17.46
N GLU A 19 7.05 -4.14 -18.73
CA GLU A 19 6.65 -4.98 -19.87
C GLU A 19 7.42 -6.30 -19.93
N GLU A 20 8.73 -6.27 -19.69
CA GLU A 20 9.59 -7.44 -19.55
C GLU A 20 9.14 -8.33 -18.40
N LEU A 21 8.89 -7.75 -17.23
CA LEU A 21 8.37 -8.46 -16.07
C LEU A 21 7.05 -9.13 -16.41
N ALA A 22 6.11 -8.41 -17.04
CA ALA A 22 4.83 -8.98 -17.47
C ALA A 22 5.02 -10.18 -18.43
N ARG A 23 5.96 -10.10 -19.37
CA ARG A 23 6.31 -11.23 -20.25
C ARG A 23 6.80 -12.46 -19.48
N HIS A 24 7.60 -12.27 -18.43
CA HIS A 24 8.06 -13.38 -17.60
C HIS A 24 6.95 -13.95 -16.71
N LEU A 25 6.13 -13.09 -16.09
CA LEU A 25 5.02 -13.53 -15.23
C LEU A 25 3.96 -14.32 -16.00
N ARG A 26 3.74 -14.03 -17.28
CA ARG A 26 2.84 -14.82 -18.15
C ARG A 26 3.26 -16.28 -18.31
N LYS A 27 4.55 -16.59 -18.14
CA LYS A 27 5.06 -17.98 -18.21
C LYS A 27 4.83 -18.76 -16.91
N HIS A 28 4.49 -18.08 -15.82
CA HIS A 28 4.36 -18.70 -14.51
C HIS A 28 2.98 -19.37 -14.35
N GLN A 29 2.96 -20.68 -14.17
CA GLN A 29 1.70 -21.46 -14.14
C GLN A 29 0.76 -21.08 -12.99
N GLY A 30 1.29 -20.56 -11.89
CA GLY A 30 0.50 -20.11 -10.73
C GLY A 30 -0.09 -18.71 -10.84
N LEU A 31 0.17 -17.97 -11.92
CA LEU A 31 -0.33 -16.61 -12.12
C LEU A 31 -1.30 -16.54 -13.29
N ARG A 32 -2.32 -15.68 -13.16
CA ARG A 32 -3.35 -15.38 -14.17
C ARG A 32 -3.55 -13.87 -14.24
N ASN A 33 -4.29 -13.41 -15.26
CA ASN A 33 -4.69 -12.01 -15.43
C ASN A 33 -3.52 -11.02 -15.33
N ILE A 34 -2.40 -11.33 -16.00
CA ILE A 34 -1.22 -10.46 -16.00
C ILE A 34 -1.52 -9.18 -16.80
N LEU A 35 -1.59 -8.05 -16.11
CA LEU A 35 -1.92 -6.74 -16.67
C LEU A 35 -0.85 -5.71 -16.31
N PRO A 36 0.04 -5.33 -17.25
CA PRO A 36 0.92 -4.18 -17.07
C PRO A 36 0.11 -2.87 -17.16
N ILE A 37 0.32 -1.96 -16.22
CA ILE A 37 -0.23 -0.61 -16.18
C ILE A 37 0.95 0.35 -16.15
N THR A 38 1.32 0.87 -17.33
CA THR A 38 2.52 1.70 -17.53
C THR A 38 2.21 3.20 -17.56
N THR A 39 0.95 3.59 -17.72
CA THR A 39 0.50 4.98 -17.83
C THR A 39 0.24 5.67 -16.48
N ALA A 40 0.22 4.91 -15.39
CA ALA A 40 0.03 5.44 -14.05
C ALA A 40 1.31 6.15 -13.54
N LYS A 41 1.15 7.04 -12.56
CA LYS A 41 2.28 7.75 -11.90
C LYS A 41 3.35 6.78 -11.36
N VAL A 42 2.93 5.60 -10.91
CA VAL A 42 3.82 4.50 -10.54
C VAL A 42 3.45 3.31 -11.43
N PRO A 43 4.29 2.96 -12.42
CA PRO A 43 4.06 1.79 -13.26
C PRO A 43 4.02 0.50 -12.46
N ILE A 44 3.02 -0.35 -12.73
CA ILE A 44 2.83 -1.63 -12.03
C ILE A 44 2.50 -2.78 -12.99
N VAL A 45 2.74 -4.02 -12.56
CA VAL A 45 2.12 -5.22 -13.15
C VAL A 45 1.15 -5.80 -12.14
N LYS A 46 -0.14 -5.84 -12.51
CA LYS A 46 -1.16 -6.57 -11.76
C LYS A 46 -1.17 -8.04 -12.16
N PHE A 47 -1.47 -8.91 -11.21
CA PHE A 47 -1.62 -10.34 -11.44
C PHE A 47 -2.58 -10.95 -10.44
N TYR A 48 -3.14 -12.11 -10.79
CA TYR A 48 -3.91 -12.96 -9.88
C TYR A 48 -3.11 -14.22 -9.56
N HIS A 49 -2.86 -14.48 -8.28
CA HIS A 49 -2.17 -15.68 -7.83
C HIS A 49 -3.18 -16.77 -7.47
N VAL A 50 -3.18 -17.84 -8.26
CA VAL A 50 -4.21 -18.90 -8.22
C VAL A 50 -4.26 -19.61 -6.88
N ARG A 51 -3.10 -19.95 -6.31
CA ARG A 51 -3.03 -20.76 -5.08
C ARG A 51 -3.57 -20.02 -3.86
N SER A 52 -3.32 -18.72 -3.75
CA SER A 52 -3.82 -17.91 -2.62
C SER A 52 -5.17 -17.25 -2.89
N GLY A 53 -5.62 -17.23 -4.15
CA GLY A 53 -6.81 -16.51 -4.56
C GLY A 53 -6.70 -14.98 -4.40
N LEU A 54 -5.47 -14.45 -4.44
CA LEU A 54 -5.21 -13.03 -4.18
C LEU A 54 -4.76 -12.31 -5.44
N GLU A 55 -5.23 -11.08 -5.59
CA GLU A 55 -4.66 -10.11 -6.51
C GLU A 55 -3.38 -9.50 -5.91
N GLY A 56 -2.38 -9.27 -6.76
CA GLY A 56 -1.13 -8.66 -6.39
C GLY A 56 -0.68 -7.65 -7.43
N ASP A 57 0.02 -6.62 -6.95
CA ASP A 57 0.60 -5.57 -7.76
C ASP A 57 2.12 -5.56 -7.53
N ILE A 58 2.91 -5.59 -8.60
CA ILE A 58 4.37 -5.38 -8.55
C ILE A 58 4.67 -3.99 -9.10
N SER A 59 5.43 -3.20 -8.35
CA SER A 59 5.93 -1.88 -8.80
C SER A 59 7.45 -1.83 -8.69
N LEU A 60 8.07 -0.93 -9.46
CA LEU A 60 9.51 -0.72 -9.44
C LEU A 60 9.88 0.49 -8.57
N TYR A 61 10.90 0.35 -7.72
CA TYR A 61 11.51 1.44 -6.92
C TYR A 61 10.59 2.30 -6.07
N ASN A 62 9.50 1.76 -5.54
CA ASN A 62 8.63 2.52 -4.65
C ASN A 62 9.20 2.61 -3.21
N THR A 63 10.37 3.26 -3.06
CA THR A 63 11.08 3.39 -1.78
C THR A 63 10.26 4.16 -0.74
N LEU A 64 9.55 5.21 -1.17
CA LEU A 64 8.67 5.98 -0.30
C LEU A 64 7.53 5.12 0.27
N ALA A 65 6.94 4.22 -0.53
CA ALA A 65 5.93 3.29 -0.01
C ALA A 65 6.52 2.39 1.07
N LEU A 66 7.77 1.91 0.94
CA LEU A 66 8.42 1.11 1.97
C LEU A 66 8.58 1.90 3.29
N HIS A 67 9.00 3.17 3.21
CA HIS A 67 9.11 4.03 4.39
C HIS A 67 7.75 4.26 5.05
N ASN A 68 6.70 4.53 4.27
CA ASN A 68 5.36 4.73 4.79
C ASN A 68 4.79 3.45 5.41
N THR A 69 5.01 2.28 4.81
CA THR A 69 4.61 0.99 5.40
C THR A 69 5.28 0.77 6.76
N ARG A 70 6.58 1.08 6.90
CA ARG A 70 7.28 1.00 8.19
C ARG A 70 6.75 2.00 9.21
N LEU A 71 6.42 3.21 8.77
CA LEU A 71 5.81 4.23 9.63
C LEU A 71 4.45 3.78 10.17
N LEU A 72 3.56 3.31 9.30
CA LEU A 72 2.24 2.79 9.69
C LEU A 72 2.37 1.56 10.62
N ALA A 73 3.33 0.67 10.35
CA ALA A 73 3.61 -0.47 11.23
C ALA A 73 4.08 -0.01 12.62
N SER A 74 4.89 1.05 12.68
CA SER A 74 5.34 1.64 13.95
C SER A 74 4.15 2.20 14.74
N TYR A 75 3.26 2.97 14.09
CA TYR A 75 2.04 3.45 14.74
C TYR A 75 1.15 2.32 15.26
N ALA A 76 0.95 1.27 14.47
CA ALA A 76 0.16 0.12 14.85
C ALA A 76 0.76 -0.69 16.03
N ALA A 77 2.06 -0.51 16.32
CA ALA A 77 2.74 -1.15 17.44
C ALA A 77 2.66 -0.32 18.74
N ILE A 78 2.36 0.98 18.66
CA ILE A 78 2.27 1.87 19.84
C ILE A 78 1.05 1.51 20.70
N ASP A 79 -0.12 1.37 20.08
CA ASP A 79 -1.38 1.14 20.80
C ASP A 79 -2.33 0.25 19.97
N PRO A 80 -2.94 -0.80 20.57
CA PRO A 80 -3.86 -1.70 19.86
C PRO A 80 -5.09 -0.99 19.27
N ARG A 81 -5.54 0.13 19.85
CA ARG A 81 -6.67 0.94 19.36
C ARG A 81 -6.42 1.49 17.96
N VAL A 82 -5.16 1.73 17.59
CA VAL A 82 -4.79 2.14 16.23
C VAL A 82 -5.24 1.07 15.24
N LYS A 83 -4.91 -0.21 15.50
CA LYS A 83 -5.31 -1.32 14.63
C LYS A 83 -6.83 -1.40 14.57
N TYR A 84 -7.52 -1.37 15.71
CA TYR A 84 -8.98 -1.48 15.76
C TYR A 84 -9.67 -0.42 14.91
N LEU A 85 -9.29 0.85 15.09
CA LEU A 85 -9.89 1.94 14.32
C LEU A 85 -9.54 1.89 12.83
N CYS A 86 -8.31 1.51 12.47
CA CYS A 86 -7.96 1.32 11.06
C CYS A 86 -8.77 0.19 10.42
N TYR A 87 -9.02 -0.92 11.14
CA TYR A 87 -9.88 -2.00 10.64
C TYR A 87 -11.34 -1.55 10.49
N ILE A 88 -11.90 -0.88 11.50
CA ILE A 88 -13.27 -0.35 11.45
C ILE A 88 -13.42 0.62 10.28
N MET A 89 -12.52 1.58 10.14
CA MET A 89 -12.53 2.54 9.03
C MET A 89 -12.43 1.85 7.67
N LYS A 90 -11.61 0.79 7.57
CA LYS A 90 -11.48 0.00 6.34
C LYS A 90 -12.77 -0.73 6.00
N VAL A 91 -13.46 -1.31 6.99
CA VAL A 91 -14.76 -1.96 6.77
C VAL A 91 -15.80 -0.93 6.37
N PHE A 92 -15.86 0.20 7.08
CA PHE A 92 -16.79 1.30 6.79
C PHE A 92 -16.66 1.80 5.35
N THR A 93 -15.44 2.16 4.93
CA THR A 93 -15.16 2.68 3.58
C THR A 93 -15.45 1.66 2.49
N LYS A 94 -15.28 0.37 2.77
CA LYS A 94 -15.67 -0.71 1.85
C LYS A 94 -17.18 -0.85 1.72
N VAL A 95 -17.92 -0.81 2.84
CA VAL A 95 -19.39 -0.91 2.85
C VAL A 95 -20.02 0.28 2.13
N CYS A 96 -19.43 1.47 2.26
CA CYS A 96 -19.87 2.67 1.57
C CYS A 96 -19.40 2.78 0.10
N ASP A 97 -18.61 1.83 -0.41
CA ASP A 97 -18.00 1.85 -1.76
C ASP A 97 -17.17 3.12 -2.06
N ILE A 98 -16.46 3.65 -1.05
CA ILE A 98 -15.62 4.87 -1.14
C ILE A 98 -14.12 4.61 -0.92
N GLY A 99 -13.70 3.33 -0.93
CA GLY A 99 -12.32 2.91 -0.62
C GLY A 99 -11.43 2.57 -1.81
N ASP A 100 -11.82 2.93 -3.03
CA ASP A 100 -11.14 2.59 -4.29
C ASP A 100 -10.72 3.83 -5.09
N ALA A 101 -9.43 4.16 -5.02
CA ALA A 101 -8.84 5.28 -5.74
C ALA A 101 -8.85 5.10 -7.26
N SER A 102 -8.90 3.87 -7.77
CA SER A 102 -8.98 3.63 -9.21
C SER A 102 -10.35 3.99 -9.79
N ARG A 103 -11.38 4.06 -8.94
CA ARG A 103 -12.75 4.46 -9.29
C ARG A 103 -13.09 5.91 -8.89
N GLY A 104 -12.08 6.71 -8.53
CA GLY A 104 -12.24 8.14 -8.20
C GLY A 104 -12.54 8.44 -6.72
N SER A 105 -12.56 7.44 -5.85
CA SER A 105 -12.69 7.65 -4.40
C SER A 105 -11.32 7.74 -3.69
N LEU A 106 -11.27 7.68 -2.36
CA LEU A 106 -10.00 7.76 -1.63
C LEU A 106 -9.37 6.36 -1.47
N SER A 107 -8.04 6.31 -1.45
CA SER A 107 -7.34 5.05 -1.17
C SER A 107 -7.51 4.62 0.29
N SER A 108 -7.45 3.32 0.55
CA SER A 108 -7.38 2.78 1.93
C SER A 108 -6.23 3.39 2.76
N TYR A 109 -5.13 3.79 2.11
CA TYR A 109 -4.02 4.48 2.75
C TYR A 109 -4.42 5.88 3.25
N ALA A 110 -5.16 6.65 2.45
CA ALA A 110 -5.64 7.98 2.84
C ALA A 110 -6.53 7.91 4.10
N TYR A 111 -7.48 6.96 4.14
CA TYR A 111 -8.31 6.74 5.34
C TYR A 111 -7.50 6.30 6.56
N THR A 112 -6.43 5.51 6.36
CA THR A 112 -5.52 5.16 7.45
C THR A 112 -4.85 6.40 8.02
N LEU A 113 -4.39 7.33 7.17
CA LEU A 113 -3.83 8.61 7.63
C LEU A 113 -4.85 9.48 8.37
N MET A 114 -6.11 9.51 7.93
CA MET A 114 -7.18 10.23 8.63
C MET A 114 -7.39 9.69 10.05
N VAL A 115 -7.36 8.36 10.22
CA VAL A 115 -7.44 7.72 11.55
C VAL A 115 -6.25 8.09 12.41
N LEU A 116 -5.03 8.02 11.88
CA LEU A 116 -3.83 8.39 12.62
C LEU A 116 -3.87 9.86 13.05
N TYR A 117 -4.24 10.76 12.14
CA TYR A 117 -4.40 12.18 12.45
C TYR A 117 -5.44 12.41 13.55
N PHE A 118 -6.61 11.78 13.46
CA PHE A 118 -7.62 11.84 14.51
C PHE A 118 -7.07 11.42 15.88
N LEU A 119 -6.27 10.35 15.93
CA LEU A 119 -5.68 9.85 17.18
C LEU A 119 -4.58 10.75 17.74
N GLN A 120 -3.86 11.46 16.88
CA GLN A 120 -2.87 12.48 17.26
C GLN A 120 -3.53 13.74 17.83
N GLN A 121 -4.70 14.11 17.33
CA GLN A 121 -5.44 15.31 17.74
C GLN A 121 -6.38 15.08 18.93
N ARG A 122 -6.33 13.91 19.57
CA ARG A 122 -7.10 13.66 20.80
C ARG A 122 -6.53 14.44 21.98
N ASP A 123 -7.38 14.74 22.94
CA ASP A 123 -6.98 15.26 24.25
C ASP A 123 -7.39 14.26 25.35
N PRO A 124 -6.43 13.54 25.97
CA PRO A 124 -5.00 13.48 25.61
C PRO A 124 -4.73 12.70 24.30
N PRO A 125 -3.60 12.93 23.61
CA PRO A 125 -3.27 12.26 22.36
C PRO A 125 -3.09 10.75 22.58
N VAL A 126 -3.67 9.95 21.69
CA VAL A 126 -3.58 8.47 21.77
C VAL A 126 -2.25 7.96 21.22
N ILE A 127 -1.70 8.64 20.22
CA ILE A 127 -0.39 8.37 19.63
C ILE A 127 0.36 9.69 19.39
N PRO A 128 1.70 9.70 19.48
CA PRO A 128 2.51 10.88 19.18
C PRO A 128 2.64 11.13 17.67
N VAL A 129 3.29 12.23 17.29
CA VAL A 129 3.78 12.44 15.91
C VAL A 129 5.20 11.87 15.79
N LEU A 130 5.35 10.63 15.31
CA LEU A 130 6.64 9.92 15.27
C LEU A 130 7.74 10.62 14.47
N GLN A 131 7.37 11.53 13.57
CA GLN A 131 8.31 12.30 12.75
C GLN A 131 8.94 13.47 13.51
N GLU A 132 8.24 14.01 14.52
CA GLU A 132 8.73 15.11 15.36
C GLU A 132 9.55 14.59 16.54
N VAL A 133 9.19 13.41 17.07
CA VAL A 133 9.93 12.75 18.16
C VAL A 133 11.40 12.49 17.77
N ARG A 134 11.68 12.26 16.48
CA ARG A 134 13.03 11.97 15.98
C ARG A 134 13.93 13.21 15.85
N GLN A 135 13.39 14.42 15.98
CA GLN A 135 14.17 15.66 15.98
C GLN A 135 14.65 16.08 17.38
N LEU A 136 14.21 15.37 18.42
CA LEU A 136 14.50 15.67 19.83
C LEU A 136 15.49 14.67 20.48
N ALA A 137 16.17 13.85 19.68
CA ALA A 137 17.15 12.85 20.13
C ALA A 137 18.50 13.04 19.43
#